data_AF-A0A356FCV1-F1
#
_entry.id   AF-A0A356FCV1-F1
#
_cell.length_a   1.000
_cell.length_b   1.000
_cell.length_c   1.000
_cell.angle_alpha   90.00
_cell.angle_beta   90.00
_cell.angle_gamma   90.00
#
_symmetry.space_group_name_H-M   'P 1'
#
loop_
_entity.id
_entity.type
_entity.pdbx_description
1 polymer ?
#
loop_
_entity_poly.entity_id
_entity_poly.type
_entity_poly.pdbx_seq_one_letter_code
_entity_poly.pdbx_strand_id
1 'polypeptide(L)'
;MSNVINEIEARHKREEALGAFQVGDTVDVHVQIREGEKERVQIFTGTVIKIQGGSSIRATFTVRRIVAGEGVERTFPSHSPIILAVEVRRKGKVRRSRLFYLRDRIGKATRIKERRGDDPRLAKKAAAEESSVEEAVEAPADEPEIAESEESSAGA
;
A
#
# COMPACT_ATOMS: atom_id res chain seq x y z
N MET A 1 6.77 -18.19 24.62
CA MET A 1 8.22 -17.92 24.38
C MET A 1 8.37 -17.16 23.06
N SER A 2 7.68 -16.03 22.96
CA SER A 2 7.29 -15.40 21.68
C SER A 2 7.18 -13.86 21.75
N ASN A 3 7.19 -13.27 22.96
CA ASN A 3 7.04 -11.83 23.13
C ASN A 3 8.28 -11.05 22.68
N VAL A 4 9.49 -11.51 23.06
CA VAL A 4 10.74 -10.80 22.74
C VAL A 4 10.99 -10.70 21.24
N ILE A 5 10.71 -11.76 20.47
CA ILE A 5 10.88 -11.74 19.02
C ILE A 5 9.90 -10.73 18.41
N ASN A 6 8.64 -10.75 18.81
CA ASN A 6 7.62 -9.84 18.28
C ASN A 6 7.94 -8.38 18.61
N GLU A 7 8.47 -8.09 19.80
CA GLU A 7 8.92 -6.74 20.19
C GLU A 7 10.07 -6.24 19.31
N ILE A 8 11.06 -7.10 19.03
CA ILE A 8 12.16 -6.76 18.13
C ILE A 8 11.66 -6.55 16.70
N GLU A 9 10.77 -7.42 16.21
CA GLU A 9 10.19 -7.29 14.87
C GLU A 9 9.37 -6.00 14.73
N ALA A 10 8.64 -5.60 15.78
CA ALA A 10 7.87 -4.36 15.79
C ALA A 10 8.76 -3.12 15.65
N ARG A 11 9.94 -3.10 16.29
CA ARG A 11 10.91 -1.99 16.20
C ARG A 11 11.42 -1.76 14.78
N HIS A 12 11.48 -2.82 13.97
CA HIS A 12 11.97 -2.73 12.59
C HIS A 12 10.87 -2.61 11.55
N LYS A 13 9.59 -2.66 11.95
CA LYS A 13 8.50 -2.38 11.04
C LYS A 13 8.55 -0.91 10.66
N ARG A 14 8.45 -0.66 9.36
CA ARG A 14 8.20 0.68 8.85
C ARG A 14 6.88 1.21 9.42
N GLU A 15 6.89 2.48 9.83
CA GLU A 15 5.72 3.21 10.32
C GLU A 15 4.73 3.54 9.19
N GLU A 16 5.24 4.04 8.06
CA GLU A 16 4.43 4.43 6.91
C GLU A 16 4.16 3.26 5.94
N ALA A 17 2.91 3.08 5.51
CA ALA A 17 2.60 2.03 4.55
C ALA A 17 3.16 2.35 3.15
N LEU A 18 3.73 1.35 2.47
CA LEU A 18 4.27 1.46 1.09
C LEU A 18 3.22 1.71 -0.01
N GLY A 19 1.99 2.09 0.34
CA GLY A 19 0.86 2.15 -0.57
C GLY A 19 0.22 0.79 -0.82
N ALA A 20 -1.04 0.80 -1.27
CA ALA A 20 -1.81 -0.41 -1.55
C ALA A 20 -1.61 -0.87 -3.00
N PHE A 21 -0.84 -1.93 -3.20
CA PHE A 21 -0.66 -2.60 -4.50
C PHE A 21 -0.95 -4.09 -4.42
N GLN A 22 -1.36 -4.67 -5.55
CA GLN A 22 -1.70 -6.08 -5.67
C GLN A 22 -0.80 -6.78 -6.68
N VAL A 23 -0.81 -8.11 -6.62
CA VAL A 23 -0.15 -8.94 -7.64
C VAL A 23 -0.81 -8.66 -9.00
N GLY A 24 0.01 -8.44 -10.03
CA GLY A 24 -0.43 -8.09 -11.38
C GLY A 24 -0.38 -6.59 -11.67
N ASP A 25 -0.25 -5.75 -10.65
CA ASP A 25 -0.09 -4.30 -10.84
C ASP A 25 1.30 -3.98 -11.39
N THR A 26 1.37 -2.93 -12.19
CA THR A 26 2.63 -2.32 -12.62
C THR A 26 2.95 -1.18 -11.67
N VAL A 27 4.11 -1.28 -11.02
CA VAL A 27 4.56 -0.38 -9.95
C VAL A 27 5.91 0.24 -10.30
N ASP A 28 6.11 1.46 -9.83
CA ASP A 28 7.38 2.17 -9.81
C ASP A 28 7.93 2.11 -8.38
N VAL A 29 9.01 1.34 -8.20
CA VAL A 29 9.69 1.22 -6.89
C VAL A 29 10.84 2.20 -6.84
N HIS A 30 10.77 3.17 -5.94
CA HIS A 30 11.83 4.16 -5.71
C HIS A 30 12.87 3.57 -4.75
N VAL A 31 14.05 3.26 -5.27
CA VAL A 31 15.14 2.62 -4.52
C VAL A 31 16.26 3.63 -4.34
N GLN A 32 16.64 3.88 -3.09
CA GLN A 32 17.84 4.66 -2.77
C GLN A 32 19.09 3.81 -3.03
N ILE A 33 20.03 4.33 -3.80
CA ILE A 33 21.31 3.68 -4.10
C ILE A 33 22.42 4.60 -3.63
N ARG A 34 23.32 4.05 -2.82
CA ARG A 34 24.53 4.71 -2.32
C ARG A 34 25.73 4.19 -3.10
N GLU A 35 26.39 5.06 -3.85
CA GLU A 35 27.63 4.77 -4.59
C GLU A 35 28.74 5.61 -3.96
N GLY A 36 29.44 5.05 -2.97
CA GLY A 36 30.40 5.78 -2.14
C GLY A 36 29.70 6.87 -1.32
N GLU A 37 30.08 8.13 -1.55
CA GLU A 37 29.50 9.30 -0.88
C GLU A 37 28.24 9.85 -1.57
N LYS A 38 27.94 9.41 -2.80
CA LYS A 38 26.81 9.94 -3.57
C LYS A 38 25.58 9.05 -3.39
N GLU A 39 24.45 9.69 -3.13
CA GLU A 39 23.15 9.03 -3.09
C GLU A 39 22.31 9.41 -4.30
N ARG A 40 21.61 8.44 -4.88
CA ARG A 40 20.62 8.68 -5.94
C ARG A 40 19.40 7.80 -5.75
N VAL A 41 18.25 8.25 -6.26
CA VAL A 41 17.03 7.44 -6.32
C VAL A 41 16.93 6.81 -7.69
N GLN A 42 16.91 5.48 -7.75
CA GLN A 42 16.66 4.72 -8.96
C GLN A 42 15.24 4.17 -8.93
N ILE A 43 14.49 4.41 -10.01
CA ILE A 43 13.14 3.88 -10.16
C ILE A 43 13.20 2.54 -10.88
N PHE A 44 12.69 1.49 -10.21
CA PHE A 44 12.49 0.18 -10.80
C PHE A 44 11.02 -0.01 -11.15
N THR A 45 10.68 0.30 -12.40
CA THR A 45 9.35 0.05 -12.96
C THR A 45 9.19 -1.41 -13.35
N GLY A 46 8.10 -2.06 -12.95
CA GLY A 46 7.79 -3.40 -13.43
C GLY A 46 6.48 -3.96 -12.89
N THR A 47 6.18 -5.20 -13.25
CA THR A 47 4.96 -5.89 -12.81
C THR A 47 5.21 -6.69 -11.54
N VAL A 48 4.35 -6.54 -10.54
CA VAL A 48 4.40 -7.34 -9.30
C VAL A 48 3.94 -8.76 -9.63
N ILE A 49 4.84 -9.74 -9.50
CA ILE A 49 4.54 -11.15 -9.82
C ILE A 49 4.22 -11.99 -8.59
N LYS A 50 4.67 -11.55 -7.41
CA LYS A 50 4.55 -12.27 -6.14
C LYS A 50 4.56 -11.28 -5.00
N ILE A 51 3.66 -11.47 -4.04
CA ILE A 51 3.70 -10.85 -2.71
C ILE A 51 3.69 -12.01 -1.70
N GLN A 52 4.52 -11.95 -0.67
CA GLN A 52 4.63 -12.99 0.36
C GLN A 52 4.87 -12.38 1.74
N GLY A 53 4.51 -13.11 2.80
CA GLY A 53 4.78 -12.73 4.19
C GLY A 53 3.72 -11.86 4.86
N GLY A 54 2.73 -11.34 4.13
CA GLY A 54 1.58 -10.64 4.72
C GLY A 54 1.99 -9.49 5.64
N SER A 55 1.52 -9.50 6.88
CA SER A 55 1.84 -8.49 7.91
C SER A 55 3.11 -8.76 8.72
N SER A 56 3.90 -9.78 8.33
CA SER A 56 5.19 -10.07 8.95
C SER A 56 6.24 -9.06 8.52
N ILE A 57 7.22 -8.80 9.39
CA ILE A 57 8.42 -8.01 9.03
C ILE A 57 9.17 -8.60 7.83
N ARG A 58 9.02 -9.91 7.60
CA ARG A 58 9.63 -10.66 6.50
C ARG A 58 8.83 -10.55 5.21
N ALA A 59 7.82 -9.68 5.15
CA ALA A 59 7.03 -9.46 3.96
C ALA A 59 7.91 -8.97 2.81
N THR A 60 7.80 -9.63 1.66
CA THR A 60 8.53 -9.25 0.46
C THR A 60 7.62 -9.30 -0.76
N PHE A 61 7.96 -8.52 -1.77
CA PHE A 61 7.31 -8.54 -3.06
C PHE A 61 8.35 -8.61 -4.18
N THR A 62 8.00 -9.29 -5.26
CA THR A 62 8.90 -9.47 -6.41
C THR A 62 8.32 -8.73 -7.60
N VAL A 63 9.13 -7.87 -8.21
CA VAL A 63 8.80 -7.10 -9.40
C VAL A 63 9.61 -7.62 -10.57
N ARG A 64 8.95 -7.86 -11.70
CA ARG A 64 9.54 -8.34 -12.95
C ARG A 64 9.43 -7.28 -14.04
N ARG A 65 10.52 -7.06 -14.77
CA ARG A 65 10.57 -6.23 -15.98
C ARG A 65 11.47 -6.89 -17.01
N ILE A 66 11.24 -6.61 -18.29
CA ILE A 66 12.20 -6.91 -19.35
C ILE A 66 12.98 -5.62 -19.63
N VAL A 67 14.31 -5.70 -19.52
CA VAL A 67 15.24 -4.59 -19.81
C VAL A 67 16.19 -5.10 -20.89
N ALA A 68 16.32 -4.37 -22.00
CA ALA A 68 17.25 -4.73 -23.07
C ALA A 68 17.14 -6.19 -23.58
N GLY A 69 15.93 -6.77 -23.57
CA GLY A 69 15.68 -8.15 -23.97
C GLY A 69 15.86 -9.20 -22.87
N GLU A 70 16.41 -8.82 -21.71
CA GLU A 70 16.62 -9.71 -20.58
C GLU A 70 15.55 -9.54 -19.49
N GLY A 71 15.08 -10.65 -18.94
CA GLY A 71 14.08 -10.66 -17.87
C GLY A 71 14.74 -10.40 -16.51
N VAL A 72 14.58 -9.20 -15.97
CA VAL A 72 15.09 -8.80 -14.66
C VAL A 72 13.98 -8.94 -13.61
N GLU A 73 14.26 -9.72 -12.57
CA GLU A 73 13.41 -9.83 -11.38
C GLU A 73 14.14 -9.27 -10.16
N ARG A 74 13.47 -8.42 -9.39
CA ARG A 74 14.00 -7.91 -8.13
C ARG A 74 12.99 -8.17 -7.01
N THR A 75 13.47 -8.79 -5.94
CA THR A 75 12.68 -9.01 -4.72
C THR A 75 13.03 -7.95 -3.70
N PHE A 76 12.01 -7.31 -3.17
CA PHE A 76 12.10 -6.18 -2.27
C PHE A 76 11.49 -6.55 -0.92
N PRO A 77 12.20 -6.34 0.20
CA PRO A 77 11.59 -6.40 1.53
C PRO A 77 10.73 -5.17 1.78
N SER A 78 9.47 -5.38 2.15
CA SER A 78 8.46 -4.32 2.25
C SER A 78 8.77 -3.29 3.35
N HIS A 79 9.55 -3.68 4.36
CA HIS A 79 9.97 -2.79 5.44
C HIS A 79 11.42 -2.32 5.30
N SER A 80 12.05 -2.52 4.13
CA SER A 80 13.42 -2.07 3.91
C SER A 80 13.50 -0.54 3.82
N PRO A 81 14.42 0.13 4.54
CA PRO A 81 14.59 1.58 4.48
C PRO A 81 15.09 2.06 3.11
N ILE A 82 15.68 1.17 2.33
CA ILE A 82 16.21 1.45 0.98
C ILE A 82 15.08 1.82 0.00
N ILE A 83 13.84 1.41 0.27
CA ILE A 83 12.69 1.67 -0.61
C ILE A 83 12.00 2.93 -0.12
N LEU A 84 12.12 4.04 -0.84
CA LEU A 84 11.51 5.31 -0.41
C LEU A 84 9.99 5.29 -0.59
N ALA A 85 9.52 4.90 -1.78
CA ALA A 85 8.11 4.88 -2.13
C ALA A 85 7.81 3.80 -3.19
N VAL A 86 6.57 3.33 -3.22
CA VAL A 86 6.07 2.45 -4.28
C VAL A 86 4.79 3.07 -4.85
N GLU A 87 4.84 3.45 -6.12
CA GLU A 87 3.72 4.07 -6.81
C GLU A 87 3.09 3.09 -7.80
N VAL A 88 1.76 3.01 -7.81
CA VAL A 88 1.02 2.16 -8.74
C VAL A 88 0.77 2.92 -10.04
N ARG A 89 1.49 2.57 -11.11
CA ARG A 89 1.25 3.11 -12.45
C ARG A 89 0.00 2.56 -13.10
N ARG A 90 -0.24 1.25 -12.94
CA ARG A 90 -1.32 0.56 -13.66
C ARG A 90 -1.83 -0.62 -12.87
N LYS A 91 -3.15 -0.70 -12.66
CA LYS A 91 -3.79 -1.82 -11.96
C LYS A 91 -4.04 -2.99 -12.92
N GLY A 92 -3.50 -4.16 -12.59
CA GLY A 92 -3.63 -5.38 -13.41
C GLY A 92 -4.80 -6.25 -12.95
N LYS A 93 -5.60 -6.74 -13.90
CA LYS A 93 -6.62 -7.77 -13.64
C LYS A 93 -6.00 -9.15 -13.81
N VAL A 94 -5.73 -9.80 -12.69
CA VAL A 94 -5.22 -11.18 -12.64
C VAL A 94 -6.09 -12.05 -11.73
N ARG A 95 -6.04 -13.37 -11.95
CA ARG A 95 -6.77 -14.35 -11.13
C ARG A 95 -5.86 -15.18 -10.23
N ARG A 96 -4.54 -15.13 -10.44
CA ARG A 96 -3.55 -15.91 -9.69
C ARG A 96 -2.81 -15.01 -8.71
N SER A 97 -2.53 -15.53 -7.52
CA SER A 97 -1.72 -14.85 -6.50
C SER A 97 -0.21 -14.86 -6.80
N ARG A 98 0.23 -15.71 -7.73
CA ARG A 98 1.63 -15.78 -8.20
C ARG A 98 1.64 -15.89 -9.73
N LEU A 99 2.36 -14.99 -10.38
CA LEU A 99 2.40 -14.86 -11.84
C LEU A 99 3.70 -15.42 -12.43
N PHE A 100 4.17 -16.56 -11.93
CA PHE A 100 5.41 -17.17 -12.41
C PHE A 100 5.37 -17.55 -13.90
N TYR A 101 4.17 -17.78 -14.44
CA TYR A 101 3.97 -18.02 -15.87
C TYR A 101 4.44 -16.86 -16.76
N LEU A 102 4.63 -15.65 -16.21
CA LEU A 102 5.19 -14.51 -16.95
C LEU A 102 6.70 -14.66 -17.22
N ARG A 103 7.35 -15.67 -16.64
CA ARG A 103 8.76 -15.99 -16.93
C ARG A 103 8.92 -16.61 -18.31
N ASP A 104 8.00 -17.49 -18.68
CA ASP A 104 8.04 -18.24 -19.94
C ASP A 104 7.38 -17.48 -21.10
N ARG A 105 6.74 -16.34 -20.81
CA ARG A 105 6.06 -15.53 -21.82
C ARG A 105 6.95 -14.43 -22.36
N ILE A 106 6.88 -14.22 -23.67
CA ILE A 106 7.70 -13.23 -24.40
C ILE A 106 6.78 -12.31 -25.20
N GLY A 107 7.20 -11.05 -25.37
CA GLY A 107 6.50 -10.07 -26.19
C GLY A 107 5.09 -9.78 -25.69
N LYS A 108 4.11 -9.74 -26.60
CA LYS A 108 2.71 -9.36 -26.30
C LYS A 108 2.03 -10.29 -25.29
N ALA A 109 2.48 -11.53 -25.16
CA ALA A 109 1.91 -12.51 -24.22
C ALA A 109 2.16 -12.15 -22.75
N THR A 110 3.14 -11.29 -22.46
CA THR A 110 3.43 -10.79 -21.10
C THR A 110 2.44 -9.71 -20.65
N ARG A 111 1.67 -9.12 -21.57
CA ARG A 111 0.77 -8.01 -21.27
C ARG A 111 -0.39 -8.49 -20.40
N ILE A 112 -0.52 -7.89 -19.22
CA ILE A 112 -1.63 -8.13 -18.31
C ILE A 112 -2.79 -7.19 -18.66
N LYS A 113 -4.02 -7.73 -18.71
CA LYS A 113 -5.23 -6.93 -18.91
C LYS A 113 -5.37 -5.91 -17.78
N GLU A 114 -5.69 -4.68 -18.11
CA GLU A 114 -5.92 -3.63 -17.12
C GLU A 114 -7.25 -3.83 -16.40
N ARG A 115 -7.28 -3.53 -15.10
CA ARG A 115 -8.49 -3.50 -14.30
C ARG A 115 -9.15 -2.14 -14.49
N ARG A 116 -9.93 -2.00 -15.56
CA ARG A 116 -10.89 -0.89 -15.69
C ARG A 116 -11.98 -1.07 -14.63
N GLY A 117 -12.52 0.03 -14.11
CA GLY A 117 -13.49 0.08 -13.00
C GLY A 117 -14.82 -0.67 -13.21
N ASP A 118 -14.96 -1.45 -14.28
CA ASP A 118 -16.17 -2.19 -14.69
C ASP A 118 -16.44 -3.45 -13.85
N ASP A 119 -15.96 -3.53 -12.61
CA ASP A 119 -16.43 -4.53 -11.65
C ASP A 119 -17.40 -3.80 -10.69
N PRO A 120 -18.74 -4.00 -10.81
CA PRO A 120 -19.76 -3.27 -10.04
C PRO A 120 -19.67 -3.46 -8.52
N ARG A 121 -18.79 -4.36 -8.06
CA ARG A 121 -18.50 -4.62 -6.65
C ARG A 121 -17.48 -3.66 -6.04
N LEU A 122 -16.57 -3.07 -6.83
CA LEU A 122 -15.58 -2.12 -6.31
C LEU A 122 -16.12 -0.70 -6.24
N ALA A 123 -16.96 -0.30 -7.20
CA ALA A 123 -17.74 0.93 -7.09
C ALA A 123 -18.58 0.93 -5.80
N LYS A 124 -19.22 -0.21 -5.47
CA LYS A 124 -19.94 -0.37 -4.19
C LYS A 124 -19.05 -0.32 -2.95
N LYS A 125 -17.79 -0.75 -3.04
CA LYS A 125 -16.87 -0.76 -1.90
C LYS A 125 -16.25 0.63 -1.66
N ALA A 126 -15.85 1.31 -2.73
CA ALA A 126 -15.37 2.69 -2.66
C ALA A 126 -16.48 3.65 -2.20
N ALA A 127 -17.69 3.51 -2.72
CA ALA A 127 -18.84 4.30 -2.27
C ALA A 127 -19.23 4.00 -0.80
N ALA A 128 -19.02 2.77 -0.31
CA ALA A 128 -19.26 2.43 1.09
C ALA A 128 -18.16 2.95 2.04
N GLU A 129 -16.90 3.00 1.59
CA GLU A 129 -15.81 3.64 2.32
C GLU A 129 -15.99 5.17 2.34
N GLU A 130 -16.34 5.79 1.21
CA GLU A 130 -16.64 7.23 1.12
C GLU A 130 -17.85 7.62 1.97
N SER A 131 -18.95 6.86 1.94
CA SER A 131 -20.12 7.13 2.78
C SER A 131 -19.83 6.97 4.28
N SER A 132 -18.96 6.03 4.66
CA SER A 132 -18.58 5.84 6.08
C SER A 132 -17.64 6.93 6.60
N VAL A 133 -16.91 7.59 5.71
CA VAL A 133 -16.05 8.72 6.07
C VAL A 133 -16.89 10.00 6.14
N GLU A 134 -17.80 10.24 5.19
CA GLU A 134 -18.75 11.38 5.24
C GLU A 134 -19.67 11.31 6.47
N GLU A 135 -20.23 10.14 6.79
CA GLU A 135 -21.11 9.95 7.95
C GLU A 135 -20.38 10.15 9.30
N ALA A 136 -19.04 10.05 9.33
CA ALA A 136 -18.22 10.32 10.51
C ALA A 136 -17.79 11.80 10.65
N VAL A 137 -17.82 12.59 9.56
CA VAL A 137 -17.53 14.04 9.62
C VAL A 137 -18.79 14.86 9.91
N GLU A 138 -19.98 14.30 9.66
CA GLU A 138 -21.28 14.96 9.84
C GLU A 138 -22.00 14.57 11.16
N ALA A 139 -21.26 14.12 12.17
CA ALA A 139 -21.78 14.05 13.53
C ALA A 139 -21.64 15.44 14.17
N PRO A 140 -22.74 16.17 14.47
CA PRO A 140 -22.65 17.49 15.07
C PRO A 140 -22.08 17.37 16.49
N ALA A 141 -20.94 18.03 16.72
CA ALA A 141 -20.50 18.37 18.07
C ALA A 141 -21.45 19.44 18.61
N ASP A 142 -22.41 19.02 19.45
CA ASP A 142 -23.17 19.93 20.30
C ASP A 142 -22.18 20.75 21.13
N GLU A 143 -22.17 22.06 20.90
CA GLU A 143 -21.62 23.03 21.85
C GLU A 143 -22.42 22.91 23.15
N PRO A 144 -21.79 22.69 24.32
CA PRO A 144 -22.53 22.73 25.57
C PRO A 144 -22.89 24.19 25.90
N GLU A 145 -24.18 24.49 25.73
CA GLU A 145 -24.87 25.67 26.24
C GLU A 145 -24.63 25.80 27.75
N ILE A 146 -23.96 26.88 28.16
CA ILE A 146 -23.66 27.17 29.56
C ILE A 146 -24.96 27.67 30.18
N ALA A 147 -25.59 26.84 31.02
CA ALA A 147 -26.78 27.20 31.78
C ALA A 147 -26.47 28.33 32.77
N GLU A 148 -27.05 29.50 32.54
CA GLU A 148 -27.23 30.53 33.56
C GLU A 148 -28.26 30.04 34.59
N SER A 149 -27.80 29.74 35.80
CA SER A 149 -28.69 29.56 36.95
C SER A 149 -28.88 30.91 37.65
N GLU A 150 -30.04 31.52 37.44
CA GLU A 150 -30.58 32.52 38.37
C GLU A 150 -30.89 31.85 39.72
N GLU A 151 -30.15 32.21 40.77
CA GLU A 151 -30.68 32.16 42.13
C GLU A 151 -31.16 33.57 42.49
N SER A 152 -32.46 33.79 42.34
CA SER A 152 -33.18 34.78 43.14
C SER A 152 -34.06 34.04 44.14
N SER A 153 -33.85 34.27 45.43
CA SER A 153 -34.84 34.89 46.31
C SER A 153 -34.51 34.72 47.80
N ALA A 154 -34.67 35.85 48.51
CA ALA A 154 -35.10 36.01 49.91
C ALA A 154 -34.23 35.41 51.03
N GLY A 155 -33.88 36.11 52.11
CA GLY A 155 -34.37 37.36 52.68
C GLY A 155 -34.15 37.32 54.21
N ALA A 156 -34.40 38.47 54.84
CA ALA A 156 -34.30 38.82 56.28
C ALA A 156 -32.95 39.38 56.76
#